data_AF-A0A2S4V0E5-F1
#
_entry.id   AF-A0A2S4V0E5-F1
#
_cell.length_a   1.000
_cell.length_b   1.000
_cell.length_c   1.000
_cell.angle_alpha   90.00
_cell.angle_beta   90.00
_cell.angle_gamma   90.00
#
_symmetry.space_group_name_H-M   'P 1'
#
loop_
_entity.id
_entity.type
_entity.pdbx_description
1 polymer ?
#
loop_
_entity_poly.entity_id
_entity_poly.type
_entity_poly.pdbx_seq_one_letter_code
_entity_poly.pdbx_strand_id
1 'polypeptide(L)' 'MPPKTRTVLVKLVSTAGTGFFYTTTKVRTAERKIARMKYDPRGMISSSHRLISGFRSERFYRC' A
#
# COMPACT_ATOMS: atom_id res chain seq x y z
N MET A 1 -8.05 -28.18 -12.47
CA MET A 1 -7.87 -26.72 -12.52
C MET A 1 -7.03 -26.28 -11.33
N PRO A 2 -6.00 -25.44 -11.49
CA PRO A 2 -5.21 -24.99 -10.34
C PRO A 2 -6.10 -24.21 -9.36
N PRO A 3 -5.99 -24.44 -8.04
CA PRO A 3 -6.84 -23.79 -7.05
C PRO A 3 -6.68 -22.28 -7.12
N LYS A 4 -7.81 -21.57 -7.22
CA LYS A 4 -7.83 -20.11 -7.37
C LYS A 4 -7.18 -19.46 -6.15
N THR A 5 -6.03 -18.81 -6.35
CA THR A 5 -5.22 -18.24 -5.26
C THR A 5 -6.08 -17.31 -4.41
N ARG A 6 -6.17 -17.59 -3.10
CA ARG A 6 -7.01 -16.86 -2.15
C ARG A 6 -6.46 -15.48 -1.81
N THR A 7 -5.17 -15.25 -2.08
CA THR A 7 -4.43 -14.02 -1.78
C THR A 7 -4.07 -13.25 -3.05
N VAL A 8 -4.03 -11.92 -2.94
CA VAL A 8 -3.64 -10.99 -4.00
C VAL A 8 -2.55 -10.07 -3.48
N LEU A 9 -1.52 -9.87 -4.30
CA LEU A 9 -0.49 -8.86 -4.08
C LEU A 9 -1.08 -7.46 -4.30
N VAL A 10 -0.89 -6.59 -3.33
CA VAL A 10 -1.31 -5.19 -3.36
C VAL A 10 -0.14 -4.27 -3.04
N LYS A 11 -0.19 -3.09 -3.65
CA LYS A 11 0.72 -1.99 -3.34
C LYS A 11 0.08 -1.12 -2.27
N LEU A 12 0.79 -0.90 -1.18
CA LEU A 12 0.52 0.13 -0.19
C LEU A 12 1.23 1.38 -0.68
N VAL A 13 0.48 2.35 -1.20
CA VAL A 13 1.02 3.59 -1.76
C VAL A 13 0.99 4.69 -0.71
N SER A 14 2.08 5.44 -0.57
CA SER A 14 2.18 6.57 0.36
C SER A 14 1.16 7.65 -0.01
N THR A 15 0.35 8.08 0.95
CA THR A 15 -0.62 9.18 0.79
C THR A 15 0.07 10.54 0.74
N ALA A 16 1.37 10.60 1.07
CA ALA A 16 2.16 11.82 1.00
C ALA A 16 2.64 12.15 -0.43
N GLY A 17 2.27 11.36 -1.45
CA GLY A 17 2.59 11.66 -2.85
C GLY A 17 4.05 11.44 -3.25
N THR A 18 4.86 10.81 -2.39
CA THR A 18 6.30 10.55 -2.61
C THR A 18 6.59 9.49 -3.68
N GLY A 19 5.57 8.78 -4.15
CA GLY A 19 5.70 7.65 -5.07
C GLY A 19 6.28 6.38 -4.43
N PHE A 20 6.60 6.39 -3.13
CA PHE A 20 7.07 5.21 -2.42
C PHE A 20 5.92 4.25 -2.11
N PHE A 21 6.17 2.94 -2.23
CA PHE A 21 5.18 1.91 -1.93
C PHE A 21 5.79 0.67 -1.28
N TYR A 22 4.99 0.00 -0.47
CA TYR A 22 5.27 -1.34 0.02
C TYR A 22 4.42 -2.38 -0.71
N THR A 23 4.94 -3.59 -0.87
CA THR A 23 4.16 -4.74 -1.34
C THR A 23 3.63 -5.54 -0.16
N THR A 24 2.36 -5.88 -0.18
CA THR A 24 1.75 -6.77 0.81
C THR A 24 0.77 -7.70 0.13
N THR A 25 0.40 -8.78 0.81
CA THR A 25 -0.65 -9.68 0.34
C THR A 25 -1.93 -9.45 1.14
N LYS A 26 -3.07 -9.59 0.48
CA LYS A 26 -4.39 -9.58 1.14
C LYS A 26 -5.26 -10.70 0.62
N VAL A 27 -6.18 -11.17 1.45
CA VAL A 27 -7.22 -12.11 1.00
C VAL A 27 -8.13 -11.41 0.00
N ARG A 28 -8.48 -12.08 -1.10
CA ARG A 28 -9.34 -11.53 -2.17
C ARG A 28 -10.67 -10.99 -1.66
N THR A 29 -11.30 -11.78 -0.78
CA THR A 29 -12.60 -11.49 -0.17
C THR A 29 -12.54 -10.42 0.91
N ALA A 30 -11.35 -9.92 1.28
CA ALA A 30 -11.26 -8.84 2.25
C ALA A 30 -11.90 -7.56 1.67
N GLU A 31 -13.04 -7.18 2.26
CA GLU A 31 -13.84 -6.04 1.83
C GLU A 31 -13.15 -4.71 2.12
N ARG A 32 -12.46 -4.63 3.27
CA ARG A 32 -11.77 -3.42 3.69
C ARG A 32 -10.43 -3.24 2.98
N LYS A 33 -10.19 -2.03 2.47
CA LYS A 33 -8.87 -1.61 1.98
C LYS A 33 -7.90 -1.51 3.17
N ILE A 34 -6.73 -2.12 3.04
CA ILE A 34 -5.65 -2.00 4.02
C ILE A 34 -5.15 -0.55 4.00
N ALA A 35 -5.17 0.10 5.16
CA ALA A 35 -4.53 1.38 5.41
C ALA A 35 -3.64 1.24 6.64
N ARG A 36 -2.40 1.73 6.58
CA ARG A 36 -1.43 1.63 7.68
C ARG A 36 -0.59 2.90 7.74
N MET A 37 -0.14 3.29 8.93
CA MET A 37 0.91 4.29 9.09
C MET A 37 2.25 3.57 9.10
N LYS A 38 3.16 3.96 8.21
CA LYS A 38 4.50 3.38 8.10
C LYS A 38 5.52 4.48 7.82
N TYR A 39 6.78 4.13 8.01
CA TYR A 39 7.89 4.99 7.63
C TYR A 39 7.92 5.19 6.10
N ASP A 40 8.16 6.43 5.66
CA ASP A 40 8.38 6.78 4.26
C ASP A 40 9.79 7.37 4.11
N PRO A 41 10.76 6.61 3.58
CA PRO A 41 12.13 7.09 3.39
C PRO A 41 12.23 8.23 2.37
N ARG A 42 11.19 8.47 1.57
CA ARG A 42 11.14 9.52 0.56
C ARG A 42 10.38 10.76 1.01
N GLY A 43 9.90 10.79 2.26
CA GLY A 43 9.29 11.98 2.85
C GLY A 43 10.32 13.10 2.93
N MET A 44 10.36 13.96 1.90
CA MET A 44 11.30 15.07 1.85
C MET A 44 10.96 16.11 2.91
N ILE A 45 12.00 16.54 3.59
CA ILE A 45 12.11 17.48 4.71
C ILE A 45 11.77 18.93 4.33
N SER A 46 10.95 19.18 3.30
CA SER A 46 10.62 20.57 2.89
C SER A 46 9.43 21.17 3.64
N SER A 47 8.66 20.38 4.38
CA SER A 47 7.55 20.88 5.20
C SER A 47 7.36 19.97 6.41
N SER A 48 8.06 20.28 7.50
CA SER A 48 7.79 19.76 8.84
C SER A 48 7.79 18.23 9.00
N HIS A 49 8.98 17.66 9.17
CA HIS A 49 9.28 16.39 9.87
C HIS A 49 8.13 15.38 9.99
N ARG A 50 7.74 14.72 8.89
CA ARG A 50 6.95 13.48 8.97
C ARG A 50 7.56 12.36 8.17
N LEU A 51 8.44 11.65 8.85
CA LEU A 51 9.00 10.37 8.40
C LEU A 51 7.96 9.25 8.42
N ILE A 52 6.82 9.43 9.08
CA ILE A 52 5.72 8.46 9.15
C ILE A 52 4.56 8.98 8.30
N SER A 53 4.28 8.31 7.19
CA SER A 53 3.16 8.65 6.30
C SER A 53 2.04 7.60 6.35
N GLY A 54 0.84 8.02 5.96
CA GLY A 54 -0.26 7.09 5.71
C GLY A 54 0.00 6.32 4.42
N PHE A 55 -0.29 5.03 4.40
CA PHE A 55 -0.23 4.20 3.21
C PHE A 55 -1.59 3.58 2.95
N ARG A 56 -2.05 3.63 1.70
CA ARG A 56 -3.34 3.08 1.27
C ARG A 56 -3.14 1.99 0.22
N SER A 57 -3.85 0.87 0.39
CA SER A 57 -3.78 -0.22 -0.58
C SER A 57 -4.52 0.13 -1.87
N GLU A 58 -3.79 0.07 -2.98
CA GLU A 58 -4.33 0.10 -4.33
C GLU A 58 -4.38 -1.32 -4.89
N ARG A 59 -5.54 -1.69 -5.45
CA ARG A 59 -5.74 -3.01 -6.06
C ARG A 59 -4.96 -3.01 -7.39
N PHE A 60 -4.12 -4.01 -7.59
CA PHE A 60 -3.65 -4.37 -8.93
C PHE A 60 -4.86 -4.94 -9.69
N TYR A 61 -5.60 -4.10 -10.39
CA TYR A 61 -6.45 -4.56 -11.48
C TYR A 61 -5.63 -4.43 -12.75
N ARG A 62 -4.93 -5.51 -13.14
CA ARG A 62 -4.78 -5.70 -14.57
C ARG A 62 -6.07 -6.33 -15.06
N CYS A 63 -6.61 -5.67 -16.07
CA CYS A 63 -7.75 -6.10 -16.86
C CYS A 63 -7.56 -7.54 -17.36
#